data_AF-A0A2J0KKQ8-F1
#
_entry.id   AF-A0A2J0KKQ8-F1
#
_cell.length_a   1.000
_cell.length_b   1.000
_cell.length_c   1.000
_cell.angle_alpha   90.00
_cell.angle_beta   90.00
_cell.angle_gamma   90.00
#
_symmetry.space_group_name_H-M   'P 1'
#
loop_
_entity.id
_entity.type
_entity.pdbx_description
1 polymer ?
#
loop_
_entity_poly.entity_id
_entity_poly.type
_entity_poly.pdbx_seq_one_letter_code
_entity_poly.pdbx_strand_id
1 'polypeptide(L)'
;MIKFSKFFLAEKIFFGIRITFIGFIFLSRKILYGEIILNAMRKNILNFILALATLSFSFLGWFSVYRAINVEGSSIWLTPILCFSFFYIFLCLNFVLMRKRYQAIFLSGTSLVLSFFFSFHLWHGAIFLGAFFLSFLAYEKIRKNLEINTKIEIYKSVSFGKFFLVLAISLLISSQFYFAVRESRIDSVPEIKLDKFFGFLIPKVLNFSSTQLEKMENEESTVDQFIIAQSSGTQINFLQNDSVEKEIEEKIAVEFGENISTSQKEALKNQMLEKIQKNEISFSNQSQKIALENGRKKLSDLLEREMKGDEKTSFVFSEIINKKINENFQSNISKEKGNSTWPIVLTFILFLTIWPLGSLLADGLAFGTGFIFWLTLKFKLVKIVKVMVEAQRIE
;
A
#
# COMPACT_ATOMS: atom_id res chain seq x y z
N MET A 1 -45.52 82.31 -17.36
CA MET A 1 -45.15 81.81 -16.02
C MET A 1 -45.21 80.29 -15.86
N ILE A 2 -46.05 79.54 -16.60
CA ILE A 2 -46.25 78.08 -16.40
C ILE A 2 -45.10 77.21 -16.97
N LYS A 3 -44.32 77.68 -17.96
CA LYS A 3 -43.22 76.91 -18.56
C LYS A 3 -41.97 76.73 -17.67
N PHE A 4 -41.75 77.60 -16.69
CA PHE A 4 -40.57 77.53 -15.80
C PHE A 4 -40.72 76.47 -14.68
N SER A 5 -41.96 76.16 -14.29
CA SER A 5 -42.26 75.18 -13.23
C SER A 5 -41.93 73.73 -13.64
N LYS A 6 -42.17 73.36 -14.91
CA LYS A 6 -41.89 71.99 -15.39
C LYS A 6 -40.39 71.69 -15.49
N PHE A 7 -39.56 72.70 -15.75
CA PHE A 7 -38.10 72.53 -15.85
C PHE A 7 -37.47 72.22 -14.48
N PHE A 8 -37.90 72.95 -13.44
CA PHE A 8 -37.43 72.73 -12.07
C PHE A 8 -37.85 71.37 -11.49
N LEU A 9 -39.02 70.85 -11.91
CA LEU A 9 -39.48 69.54 -11.47
C LEU A 9 -38.67 68.40 -12.12
N ALA A 10 -38.34 68.53 -13.41
CA ALA A 10 -37.52 67.55 -14.12
C ALA A 10 -36.09 67.48 -13.56
N GLU A 11 -35.50 68.62 -13.20
CA GLU A 11 -34.14 68.69 -12.66
C GLU A 11 -34.04 68.07 -11.25
N LYS A 12 -35.05 68.28 -10.39
CA LYS A 12 -35.13 67.62 -9.07
C LYS A 12 -35.27 66.10 -9.17
N ILE A 13 -36.04 65.60 -10.13
CA ILE A 13 -36.20 64.15 -10.36
C ILE A 13 -34.89 63.54 -10.88
N PHE A 14 -34.21 64.21 -11.81
CA PHE A 14 -32.93 63.75 -12.33
C PHE A 14 -31.83 63.73 -11.27
N PHE A 15 -31.82 64.72 -10.37
CA PHE A 15 -30.88 64.79 -9.26
C PHE A 15 -31.15 63.70 -8.21
N GLY A 16 -32.42 63.44 -7.90
CA GLY A 16 -32.84 62.34 -7.02
C GLY A 16 -32.38 60.97 -7.53
N ILE A 17 -32.62 60.67 -8.81
CA ILE A 17 -32.23 59.40 -9.45
C ILE A 17 -30.70 59.23 -9.47
N ARG A 18 -29.94 60.29 -9.73
CA ARG A 18 -28.46 60.25 -9.69
C ARG A 18 -27.92 59.92 -8.30
N ILE A 19 -28.50 60.47 -7.23
CA ILE A 19 -28.07 60.18 -5.85
C ILE A 19 -28.37 58.73 -5.47
N THR A 20 -29.54 58.20 -5.85
CA THR A 20 -29.89 56.79 -5.56
C THR A 20 -28.98 55.82 -6.33
N PHE A 21 -28.63 56.13 -7.58
CA PHE A 21 -27.75 55.30 -8.40
C PHE A 21 -26.31 55.28 -7.88
N ILE A 22 -25.78 56.43 -7.45
CA ILE A 22 -24.44 56.53 -6.83
C ILE A 22 -24.41 55.78 -5.49
N GLY A 23 -25.47 55.90 -4.68
CA GLY A 23 -25.62 55.14 -3.42
C GLY A 23 -25.63 53.62 -3.64
N PHE A 24 -26.34 53.15 -4.67
CA PHE A 24 -26.39 51.73 -5.03
C PHE A 24 -25.04 51.19 -5.52
N ILE A 25 -24.29 51.97 -6.31
CA ILE A 25 -22.94 51.62 -6.74
C ILE A 25 -21.99 51.52 -5.54
N PHE A 26 -22.05 52.46 -4.60
CA PHE A 26 -21.22 52.43 -3.39
C PHE A 26 -21.57 51.25 -2.48
N LEU A 27 -22.86 50.94 -2.31
CA LEU A 27 -23.30 49.81 -1.50
C LEU A 27 -22.90 48.47 -2.14
N SER A 28 -23.07 48.31 -3.45
CA SER A 28 -22.65 47.10 -4.16
C SER A 28 -21.12 46.92 -4.13
N ARG A 29 -20.34 48.00 -4.26
CA ARG A 29 -18.88 47.96 -4.09
C ARG A 29 -18.51 47.55 -2.66
N LYS A 30 -19.13 48.12 -1.63
CA LYS A 30 -18.82 47.80 -0.23
C LYS A 30 -19.13 46.34 0.11
N ILE A 31 -20.22 45.79 -0.43
CA ILE A 31 -20.58 44.37 -0.31
C ILE A 31 -19.58 43.47 -1.05
N LEU A 32 -19.18 43.86 -2.27
CA LEU A 32 -18.18 43.13 -3.07
C LEU A 32 -16.80 43.11 -2.38
N TYR A 33 -16.35 44.24 -1.85
CA TYR A 33 -15.11 44.33 -1.07
C TYR A 33 -15.20 43.51 0.22
N GLY A 34 -16.34 43.51 0.90
CA GLY A 34 -16.58 42.68 2.08
C GLY A 34 -16.46 41.17 1.79
N GLU A 35 -17.07 40.68 0.70
CA GLU A 35 -16.96 39.28 0.31
C GLU A 35 -15.53 38.87 -0.10
N ILE A 36 -14.82 39.75 -0.81
CA ILE A 36 -13.43 39.49 -1.23
C ILE A 36 -12.52 39.36 0.00
N ILE A 37 -12.66 40.28 0.97
CA ILE A 37 -11.86 40.28 2.20
C ILE A 37 -12.18 39.04 3.05
N LEU A 38 -13.46 38.69 3.20
CA LEU A 38 -13.90 37.50 3.95
C LEU A 38 -13.33 36.20 3.34
N ASN A 39 -13.37 36.07 2.01
CA ASN A 39 -12.85 34.91 1.30
C ASN A 39 -11.32 34.81 1.40
N ALA A 40 -10.61 35.95 1.34
CA ALA A 40 -9.16 35.99 1.54
C ALA A 40 -8.77 35.55 2.96
N MET A 41 -9.49 36.01 3.99
CA MET A 41 -9.26 35.59 5.38
C MET A 41 -9.53 34.11 5.60
N ARG A 42 -10.65 33.57 5.07
CA ARG A 42 -10.97 32.13 5.16
C ARG A 42 -9.87 31.26 4.54
N LYS A 43 -9.35 31.65 3.38
CA LYS A 43 -8.26 30.93 2.71
C LYS A 43 -6.96 30.97 3.53
N ASN A 44 -6.64 32.11 4.12
CA ASN A 44 -5.45 32.24 4.97
C ASN A 44 -5.56 31.37 6.23
N ILE A 45 -6.73 31.35 6.88
CA ILE A 45 -7.02 30.48 8.03
C ILE A 45 -6.90 29.01 7.63
N LEU A 46 -7.47 28.61 6.49
CA LEU A 46 -7.34 27.25 5.98
C LEU A 46 -5.87 26.85 5.77
N ASN A 47 -5.08 27.70 5.12
CA ASN A 47 -3.65 27.44 4.88
C ASN A 47 -2.89 27.31 6.21
N PHE A 48 -3.22 28.12 7.22
CA PHE A 48 -2.61 28.04 8.54
C PHE A 48 -2.97 26.72 9.25
N ILE A 49 -4.25 26.31 9.23
CA ILE A 49 -4.70 25.04 9.81
C ILE A 49 -4.02 23.86 9.12
N LEU A 50 -3.94 23.87 7.78
CA LEU A 50 -3.28 22.82 7.01
C LEU A 50 -1.78 22.77 7.28
N ALA A 51 -1.12 23.92 7.42
CA ALA A 51 0.29 23.99 7.78
C ALA A 51 0.54 23.42 9.19
N LEU A 52 -0.30 23.80 10.16
CA LEU A 52 -0.23 23.28 11.52
C LEU A 52 -0.45 21.76 11.53
N ALA A 53 -1.49 21.27 10.86
CA ALA A 53 -1.76 19.83 10.73
C ALA A 53 -0.57 19.09 10.08
N THR A 54 0.05 19.66 9.04
CA THR A 54 1.23 19.08 8.40
C THR A 54 2.39 18.96 9.38
N LEU A 55 2.68 20.00 10.14
CA LEU A 55 3.75 19.98 11.14
C LEU A 55 3.45 19.01 12.30
N SER A 56 2.20 19.00 12.79
CA SER A 56 1.78 18.08 13.85
C SER A 56 1.88 16.63 13.42
N PHE A 57 1.35 16.25 12.26
CA PHE A 57 1.44 14.87 11.78
C PHE A 57 2.85 14.47 11.36
N SER A 58 3.66 15.43 10.88
CA SER A 58 5.09 15.18 10.68
C SER A 58 5.80 14.85 11.99
N PHE A 59 5.63 15.70 13.01
CA PHE A 59 6.21 15.47 14.34
C PHE A 59 5.76 14.13 14.92
N LEU A 60 4.45 13.84 14.90
CA LEU A 60 3.89 12.57 15.37
C LEU A 60 4.42 11.37 14.57
N GLY A 61 4.62 11.53 13.25
CA GLY A 61 5.23 10.53 12.39
C GLY A 61 6.65 10.18 12.85
N TRP A 62 7.53 11.16 12.94
CA TRP A 62 8.91 10.94 13.38
C TRP A 62 9.01 10.43 14.82
N PHE A 63 8.17 10.96 15.72
CA PHE A 63 8.07 10.48 17.10
C PHE A 63 7.61 9.01 17.17
N SER A 64 6.63 8.63 16.35
CA SER A 64 6.14 7.25 16.33
C SER A 64 7.18 6.27 15.80
N VAL A 65 8.00 6.67 14.82
CA VAL A 65 9.16 5.87 14.36
C VAL A 65 10.17 5.71 15.47
N TYR A 66 10.54 6.81 16.14
CA TYR A 66 11.46 6.77 17.28
C TYR A 66 10.96 5.80 18.36
N ARG A 67 9.67 5.87 18.72
CA ARG A 67 9.06 4.94 19.69
C ARG A 67 9.03 3.50 19.21
N ALA A 68 8.70 3.26 17.94
CA ALA A 68 8.66 1.91 17.37
C ALA A 68 10.03 1.23 17.36
N ILE A 69 11.11 2.02 17.31
CA ILE A 69 12.49 1.52 17.36
C ILE A 69 12.97 1.31 18.80
N ASN A 70 12.73 2.29 19.68
CA ASN A 70 13.38 2.35 20.99
C ASN A 70 12.54 1.81 22.17
N VAL A 71 11.25 1.54 21.98
CA VAL A 71 10.36 1.06 23.05
C VAL A 71 9.90 -0.37 22.76
N GLU A 72 10.38 -1.31 23.57
CA GLU A 72 9.97 -2.72 23.51
C GLU A 72 8.45 -2.89 23.70
N GLY A 73 7.84 -3.77 22.91
CA GLY A 73 6.39 -4.02 22.94
C GLY A 73 5.51 -2.97 22.22
N SER A 74 6.07 -1.83 21.81
CA SER A 74 5.37 -0.79 21.03
C SER A 74 5.44 -1.02 19.51
N SER A 75 5.90 -2.19 19.04
CA SER A 75 6.22 -2.52 17.63
C SER A 75 5.00 -2.65 16.71
N ILE A 76 4.04 -1.75 16.84
CA ILE A 76 2.90 -1.61 15.95
C ILE A 76 3.25 -0.53 14.92
N TRP A 77 3.84 -0.95 13.80
CA TRP A 77 4.18 -0.09 12.66
C TRP A 77 2.95 0.61 12.02
N LEU A 78 1.73 0.22 12.40
CA LEU A 78 0.49 0.89 12.00
C LEU A 78 0.47 2.39 12.37
N THR A 79 0.95 2.75 13.57
CA THR A 79 0.90 4.14 14.04
C THR A 79 1.76 5.07 13.16
N PRO A 80 3.05 4.75 12.89
CA PRO A 80 3.82 5.48 11.88
C PRO A 80 3.15 5.58 10.52
N ILE A 81 2.57 4.47 10.02
CA ILE A 81 1.91 4.45 8.71
C ILE A 81 0.74 5.45 8.67
N LEU A 82 -0.11 5.46 9.70
CA LEU A 82 -1.23 6.40 9.78
C LEU A 82 -0.75 7.85 9.88
N CYS A 83 0.24 8.13 10.74
CA CYS A 83 0.79 9.47 10.90
C CYS A 83 1.41 9.99 9.60
N PHE A 84 2.24 9.19 8.91
CA PHE A 84 2.83 9.57 7.63
C PHE A 84 1.80 9.66 6.50
N SER A 85 0.73 8.87 6.55
CA SER A 85 -0.39 8.97 5.61
C SER A 85 -1.08 10.32 5.71
N PHE A 86 -1.43 10.75 6.93
CA PHE A 86 -2.02 12.08 7.15
C PHE A 86 -1.03 13.20 6.81
N PHE A 87 0.23 13.07 7.21
CA PHE A 87 1.29 14.01 6.84
C PHE A 87 1.38 14.17 5.31
N TYR A 88 1.45 13.07 4.56
CA TYR A 88 1.50 13.07 3.10
C TYR A 88 0.30 13.82 2.50
N ILE A 89 -0.91 13.53 2.98
CA ILE A 89 -2.13 14.17 2.48
C ILE A 89 -2.10 15.68 2.75
N PHE A 90 -1.81 16.11 3.98
CA PHE A 90 -1.78 17.53 4.32
C PHE A 90 -0.65 18.28 3.60
N LEU A 91 0.51 17.64 3.41
CA LEU A 91 1.60 18.22 2.64
C LEU A 91 1.19 18.43 1.18
N CYS A 92 0.58 17.42 0.55
CA CYS A 92 0.06 17.53 -0.82
C CYS A 92 -1.03 18.61 -0.94
N LEU A 93 -1.95 18.71 0.03
CA LEU A 93 -2.93 19.80 0.06
C LEU A 93 -2.27 21.17 0.14
N ASN A 94 -1.21 21.34 0.92
CA ASN A 94 -0.46 22.58 0.97
C ASN A 94 0.21 22.89 -0.38
N PHE A 95 0.78 21.90 -1.07
CA PHE A 95 1.33 22.08 -2.41
C PHE A 95 0.27 22.56 -3.41
N VAL A 96 -0.94 22.03 -3.33
CA VAL A 96 -2.06 22.44 -4.18
C VAL A 96 -2.56 23.84 -3.82
N LEU A 97 -2.80 24.13 -2.54
CA LEU A 97 -3.57 25.30 -2.09
C LEU A 97 -2.73 26.57 -1.86
N MET A 98 -1.48 26.41 -1.44
CA MET A 98 -0.60 27.55 -1.19
C MET A 98 -0.30 28.28 -2.50
N ARG A 99 -0.53 29.60 -2.49
CA ARG A 99 -0.31 30.44 -3.68
C ARG A 99 1.17 30.67 -3.93
N LYS A 100 1.95 30.86 -2.86
CA LYS A 100 3.34 31.29 -2.94
C LYS A 100 4.27 30.08 -2.82
N ARG A 101 5.08 29.86 -3.85
CA ARG A 101 6.03 28.75 -3.96
C ARG A 101 6.92 28.59 -2.73
N TYR A 102 7.50 29.69 -2.25
CA TYR A 102 8.41 29.66 -1.11
C TYR A 102 7.73 29.21 0.19
N GLN A 103 6.43 29.48 0.39
CA GLN A 103 5.71 29.05 1.60
C GLN A 103 5.54 27.53 1.64
N ALA A 104 5.19 26.92 0.50
CA ALA A 104 5.02 25.48 0.38
C ALA A 104 6.35 24.74 0.55
N ILE A 105 7.41 25.24 -0.09
CA ILE A 105 8.76 24.66 0.01
C ILE A 105 9.30 24.82 1.44
N PHE A 106 9.16 26.00 2.05
CA PHE A 106 9.58 26.23 3.43
C PHE A 106 8.86 25.30 4.40
N LEU A 107 7.52 25.19 4.30
CA LEU A 107 6.74 24.27 5.11
C LEU A 107 7.18 22.81 4.93
N SER A 108 7.43 22.38 3.69
CA SER A 108 7.95 21.04 3.43
C SER A 108 9.30 20.84 4.10
N GLY A 109 10.24 21.78 3.94
CA GLY A 109 11.56 21.72 4.57
C GLY A 109 11.44 21.63 6.09
N THR A 110 10.70 22.55 6.72
CA THR A 110 10.46 22.55 8.17
C THR A 110 9.85 21.23 8.63
N SER A 111 8.87 20.69 7.91
CA SER A 111 8.24 19.44 8.28
C SER A 111 9.19 18.25 8.24
N LEU A 112 10.10 18.20 7.26
CA LEU A 112 11.10 17.13 7.15
C LEU A 112 12.23 17.30 8.18
N VAL A 113 12.63 18.54 8.50
CA VAL A 113 13.65 18.83 9.52
C VAL A 113 13.25 18.29 10.91
N LEU A 114 11.95 18.12 11.17
CA LEU A 114 11.49 17.55 12.44
C LEU A 114 12.05 16.15 12.73
N SER A 115 12.53 15.40 11.72
CA SER A 115 13.20 14.11 11.93
C SER A 115 14.47 14.24 12.79
N PHE A 116 15.19 15.36 12.68
CA PHE A 116 16.42 15.60 13.44
C PHE A 116 16.21 15.71 14.95
N PHE A 117 15.00 16.07 15.40
CA PHE A 117 14.70 16.06 16.84
C PHE A 117 14.80 14.64 17.43
N PHE A 118 14.62 13.60 16.62
CA PHE A 118 14.61 12.21 17.06
C PHE A 118 15.85 11.42 16.65
N SER A 119 16.61 11.90 15.65
CA SER A 119 17.87 11.28 15.23
C SER A 119 18.82 12.35 14.70
N PHE A 120 19.53 12.99 15.63
CA PHE A 120 20.47 14.05 15.29
C PHE A 120 21.83 13.45 14.89
N HIS A 121 22.10 13.38 13.59
CA HIS A 121 23.39 12.93 13.06
C HIS A 121 23.78 13.71 11.78
N LEU A 122 25.07 14.03 11.60
CA LEU A 122 25.55 14.79 10.43
C LEU A 122 25.20 14.12 9.09
N TRP A 123 25.45 12.82 8.97
CA TRP A 123 25.07 12.01 7.80
C TRP A 123 23.56 11.90 7.57
N HIS A 124 22.72 11.94 8.61
CA HIS A 124 21.26 12.08 8.43
C HIS A 124 20.94 13.39 7.68
N GLY A 125 21.74 14.43 7.89
CA GLY A 125 21.59 15.70 7.17
C GLY A 125 21.88 15.65 5.68
N ALA A 126 22.83 14.83 5.23
CA ALA A 126 23.04 14.62 3.80
C ALA A 126 21.81 13.96 3.14
N ILE A 127 21.22 12.97 3.83
CA ILE A 127 20.01 12.28 3.37
C ILE A 127 18.80 13.23 3.39
N PHE A 128 18.71 14.09 4.41
CA PHE A 128 17.71 15.16 4.47
C PHE A 128 17.78 16.09 3.26
N LEU A 129 18.96 16.54 2.84
CA LEU A 129 19.09 17.40 1.66
C LEU A 129 18.58 16.70 0.40
N GLY A 130 18.88 15.41 0.24
CA GLY A 130 18.34 14.59 -0.85
C GLY A 130 16.81 14.46 -0.78
N ALA A 131 16.26 14.17 0.39
CA ALA A 131 14.82 14.07 0.61
C ALA A 131 14.10 15.41 0.39
N PHE A 132 14.69 16.52 0.83
CA PHE A 132 14.17 17.87 0.59
C PHE A 132 14.15 18.20 -0.91
N PHE A 133 15.21 17.86 -1.65
CA PHE A 133 15.25 18.03 -3.10
C PHE A 133 14.18 17.18 -3.80
N LEU A 134 13.99 15.93 -3.39
CA LEU A 134 12.91 15.07 -3.91
C LEU A 134 11.52 15.66 -3.61
N SER A 135 11.28 16.15 -2.39
CA SER A 135 10.03 16.82 -2.04
C SER A 135 9.78 18.07 -2.90
N PHE A 136 10.84 18.84 -3.16
CA PHE A 136 10.79 19.98 -4.09
C PHE A 136 10.42 19.54 -5.52
N LEU A 137 11.01 18.46 -6.05
CA LEU A 137 10.63 17.90 -7.34
C LEU A 137 9.16 17.45 -7.37
N ALA A 138 8.66 16.88 -6.29
CA ALA A 138 7.25 16.51 -6.16
C ALA A 138 6.35 17.74 -6.26
N TYR A 139 6.68 18.81 -5.52
CA TYR A 139 5.98 20.09 -5.60
C TYR A 139 5.94 20.60 -7.04
N GLU A 140 7.08 20.66 -7.74
CA GLU A 140 7.14 21.13 -9.12
C GLU A 140 6.27 20.28 -10.07
N LYS A 141 6.30 18.96 -9.94
CA LYS A 141 5.48 18.05 -10.76
C LYS A 141 3.98 18.24 -10.52
N ILE A 142 3.57 18.39 -9.26
CA ILE A 142 2.17 18.62 -8.88
C ILE A 142 1.69 19.97 -9.42
N ARG A 143 2.47 21.04 -9.22
CA ARG A 143 2.12 22.40 -9.69
C ARG A 143 2.08 22.50 -11.21
N LYS A 144 3.09 21.98 -11.90
CA LYS A 144 3.12 21.94 -13.36
C LYS A 144 1.90 21.22 -13.91
N ASN A 145 1.47 20.13 -13.28
CA ASN A 145 0.26 19.42 -13.71
C ASN A 145 -1.02 20.23 -13.46
N LEU A 146 -1.13 20.96 -12.33
CA LEU A 146 -2.27 21.85 -12.06
C LEU A 146 -2.34 23.04 -13.03
N GLU A 147 -1.20 23.54 -13.49
CA GLU A 147 -1.12 24.70 -14.39
C GLU A 147 -1.42 24.33 -15.86
N ILE A 148 -1.02 23.13 -16.31
CA ILE A 148 -1.23 22.68 -17.69
C ILE A 148 -2.67 22.20 -17.93
N ASN A 149 -3.31 21.60 -16.92
CA ASN A 149 -4.62 20.98 -17.11
C ASN A 149 -5.76 22.01 -17.02
N THR A 150 -6.67 21.97 -18.00
CA THR A 150 -7.87 22.83 -18.04
C THR A 150 -8.93 22.46 -17.01
N LYS A 151 -8.86 21.24 -16.45
CA LYS A 151 -9.71 20.75 -15.35
C LYS A 151 -8.85 20.43 -14.14
N ILE A 152 -9.28 20.91 -12.98
CA ILE A 152 -8.60 20.66 -11.70
C ILE A 152 -9.03 19.28 -11.18
N GLU A 153 -8.18 18.28 -11.39
CA GLU A 153 -8.32 16.92 -10.86
C GLU A 153 -7.21 16.66 -9.84
N ILE A 154 -7.45 17.01 -8.57
CA ILE A 154 -6.42 17.01 -7.53
C ILE A 154 -5.73 15.65 -7.34
N TYR A 155 -6.51 14.55 -7.31
CA TYR A 155 -5.92 13.21 -7.15
C TYR A 155 -4.93 12.90 -8.28
N LYS A 156 -5.28 13.27 -9.52
CA LYS A 156 -4.45 13.06 -10.70
C LYS A 156 -3.20 13.92 -10.62
N SER A 157 -3.32 15.20 -10.26
CA SER A 157 -2.17 16.09 -10.10
C SER A 157 -1.21 15.62 -9.01
N VAL A 158 -1.72 15.20 -7.86
CA VAL A 158 -0.92 14.62 -6.77
C VAL A 158 -0.19 13.35 -7.23
N SER A 159 -0.84 12.52 -8.05
CA SER A 159 -0.26 11.29 -8.58
C SER A 159 0.99 11.51 -9.44
N PHE A 160 1.18 12.70 -10.03
CA PHE A 160 2.42 13.04 -10.78
C PHE A 160 3.63 13.32 -9.87
N GLY A 161 3.41 13.69 -8.61
CA GLY A 161 4.48 13.94 -7.64
C GLY A 161 4.72 12.80 -6.65
N LYS A 162 3.80 11.82 -6.58
CA LYS A 162 3.76 10.81 -5.52
C LYS A 162 5.07 10.03 -5.35
N PHE A 163 5.68 9.63 -6.46
CA PHE A 163 6.92 8.84 -6.46
C PHE A 163 8.03 9.55 -5.67
N PHE A 164 8.23 10.84 -5.95
CA PHE A 164 9.28 11.64 -5.31
C PHE A 164 9.01 11.84 -3.81
N LEU A 165 7.76 12.09 -3.41
CA LEU A 165 7.41 12.24 -1.99
C LEU A 165 7.57 10.93 -1.20
N VAL A 166 7.08 9.82 -1.75
CA VAL A 166 7.23 8.51 -1.12
C VAL A 166 8.69 8.17 -0.94
N LEU A 167 9.51 8.37 -1.98
CA LEU A 167 10.95 8.13 -1.91
C LEU A 167 11.63 9.01 -0.86
N ALA A 168 11.30 10.31 -0.82
CA ALA A 168 11.83 11.24 0.17
C ALA A 168 11.53 10.81 1.61
N ILE A 169 10.28 10.46 1.90
CA ILE A 169 9.85 10.00 3.22
C ILE A 169 10.51 8.66 3.57
N SER A 170 10.55 7.72 2.63
CA SER A 170 11.17 6.40 2.83
C SER A 170 12.65 6.51 3.17
N LEU A 171 13.40 7.35 2.45
CA LEU A 171 14.82 7.61 2.72
C LEU A 171 15.04 8.17 4.13
N LEU A 172 14.21 9.13 4.56
CA LEU A 172 14.33 9.72 5.90
C LEU A 172 13.98 8.74 7.01
N ILE A 173 12.90 7.95 6.86
CA ILE A 173 12.53 6.94 7.86
C ILE A 173 13.65 5.89 7.98
N SER A 174 14.15 5.38 6.86
CA SER A 174 15.25 4.43 6.85
C SER A 174 16.52 5.02 7.46
N SER A 175 16.81 6.29 7.20
CA SER A 175 17.97 6.95 7.79
C SER A 175 17.82 7.12 9.31
N GLN A 176 16.66 7.55 9.80
CA GLN A 176 16.39 7.64 11.23
C GLN A 176 16.53 6.27 11.91
N PHE A 177 16.02 5.22 11.26
CA PHE A 177 16.16 3.84 11.72
C PHE A 177 17.63 3.41 11.82
N TYR A 178 18.42 3.66 10.77
CA TYR A 178 19.84 3.31 10.74
C TYR A 178 20.60 3.88 11.94
N PHE A 179 20.47 5.20 12.17
CA PHE A 179 21.21 5.86 13.24
C PHE A 179 20.69 5.47 14.62
N ALA A 180 19.37 5.29 14.78
CA ALA A 180 18.80 4.81 16.03
C ALA A 180 19.31 3.40 16.39
N VAL A 181 19.31 2.46 15.44
CA VAL A 181 19.78 1.09 15.67
C VAL A 181 21.29 1.03 15.88
N ARG A 182 22.06 1.86 15.17
CA ARG A 182 23.52 1.94 15.33
C ARG A 182 23.93 2.48 16.70
N GLU A 183 23.17 3.43 17.25
CA GLU A 183 23.47 4.06 18.54
C GLU A 183 22.88 3.30 19.74
N SER A 184 21.82 2.51 19.54
CA SER A 184 21.27 1.65 20.58
C SER A 184 22.26 0.52 20.94
N ARG A 185 22.57 0.36 22.23
CA ARG A 185 23.28 -0.84 22.72
C ARG A 185 22.36 -2.04 22.48
N ILE A 186 22.86 -3.02 21.75
CA ILE A 186 22.14 -4.12 21.08
C ILE A 186 21.56 -5.14 22.09
N ASP A 187 20.66 -4.72 22.97
CA ASP A 187 19.91 -5.61 23.85
C ASP A 187 18.45 -5.79 23.39
N SER A 188 17.93 -4.90 22.54
CA SER A 188 16.62 -5.03 21.88
C SER A 188 16.71 -4.80 20.39
N VAL A 189 16.90 -5.87 19.63
CA VAL A 189 16.61 -5.84 18.20
C VAL A 189 15.09 -5.70 18.07
N PRO A 190 14.57 -4.67 17.37
CA PRO A 190 13.13 -4.49 17.23
C PRO A 190 12.53 -5.75 16.61
N GLU A 191 11.61 -6.41 17.33
CA GLU A 191 10.80 -7.47 16.76
C GLU A 191 9.94 -6.84 15.66
N ILE A 192 10.38 -6.95 14.41
CA ILE A 192 9.55 -6.62 13.26
C ILE A 192 8.51 -7.73 13.16
N LYS A 193 7.38 -7.53 13.83
CA LYS A 193 6.21 -8.41 13.76
C LYS A 193 5.55 -8.25 12.38
N LEU A 194 6.14 -8.96 11.41
CA LEU A 194 5.72 -9.01 10.01
C LEU A 194 4.42 -9.83 9.84
N ASP A 195 4.12 -10.70 10.80
CA ASP A 195 2.95 -11.59 10.86
C ASP A 195 1.61 -10.86 10.67
N LYS A 196 1.40 -9.75 11.39
CA LYS A 196 0.16 -8.95 11.28
C LYS A 196 0.14 -8.04 10.05
N PHE A 197 1.31 -7.70 9.52
CA PHE A 197 1.47 -6.72 8.46
C PHE A 197 1.35 -7.34 7.06
N PHE A 198 1.95 -8.50 6.89
CA PHE A 198 2.00 -9.23 5.63
C PHE A 198 0.91 -10.30 5.53
N GLY A 199 0.23 -10.68 6.61
CA GLY A 199 -0.86 -11.67 6.58
C GLY A 199 -1.98 -11.33 5.59
N PHE A 200 -2.22 -10.05 5.31
CA PHE A 200 -3.20 -9.60 4.30
C PHE A 200 -2.60 -9.38 2.89
N LEU A 201 -1.28 -9.19 2.78
CA LEU A 201 -0.61 -8.81 1.52
C LEU A 201 0.11 -9.99 0.84
N ILE A 202 0.54 -11.00 1.60
CA ILE A 202 1.19 -12.22 1.11
C ILE A 202 0.34 -12.94 0.06
N PRO A 203 -0.98 -13.16 0.26
CA PRO A 203 -1.79 -13.85 -0.76
C PRO A 203 -1.82 -13.06 -2.08
N LYS A 204 -1.87 -11.73 -2.00
CA LYS A 204 -2.06 -10.85 -3.17
C LYS A 204 -0.79 -10.62 -3.99
N VAL A 205 0.38 -10.61 -3.34
CA VAL A 205 1.68 -10.49 -4.02
C VAL A 205 2.14 -11.83 -4.61
N LEU A 206 1.85 -12.94 -3.93
CA LEU A 206 2.16 -14.28 -4.44
C LEU A 206 1.25 -14.69 -5.63
N ASN A 207 0.03 -14.15 -5.70
CA ASN A 207 -0.88 -14.37 -6.83
C ASN A 207 -0.42 -13.72 -8.15
N PHE A 208 0.59 -12.84 -8.15
CA PHE A 208 1.06 -12.16 -9.37
C PHE A 208 2.15 -12.92 -10.12
N SER A 209 2.77 -13.96 -9.52
CA SER A 209 3.97 -14.61 -10.09
C SER A 209 3.88 -16.13 -10.28
N SER A 210 2.77 -16.80 -9.97
CA SER A 210 2.59 -18.18 -10.44
C SER A 210 1.13 -18.57 -10.59
N THR A 211 0.74 -18.91 -11.81
CA THR A 211 -0.50 -19.61 -12.18
C THR A 211 -0.64 -21.00 -11.53
N GLN A 212 0.33 -21.41 -10.69
CA GLN A 212 0.27 -22.63 -9.88
C GLN A 212 -0.36 -22.41 -8.49
N LEU A 213 -0.53 -21.17 -8.04
CA LEU A 213 -1.10 -20.83 -6.73
C LEU A 213 -2.61 -20.53 -6.74
N GLU A 214 -3.21 -20.28 -7.91
CA GLU A 214 -4.67 -20.10 -8.03
C GLU A 214 -5.46 -21.35 -7.65
N LYS A 215 -4.85 -22.55 -7.69
CA LYS A 215 -5.45 -23.78 -7.17
C LYS A 215 -5.29 -23.96 -5.65
N MET A 216 -4.59 -23.06 -4.97
CA MET A 216 -4.40 -23.05 -3.51
C MET A 216 -5.32 -22.04 -2.80
N GLU A 217 -6.32 -21.49 -3.49
CA GLU A 217 -7.34 -20.55 -2.98
C GLU A 217 -8.34 -21.21 -2.00
N ASN A 218 -7.89 -22.17 -1.19
CA ASN A 218 -8.62 -22.60 -0.02
C ASN A 218 -7.78 -22.19 1.19
N GLU A 219 -8.05 -20.97 1.70
CA GLU A 219 -7.54 -20.43 2.98
C GLU A 219 -7.86 -21.34 4.20
N GLU A 220 -8.61 -22.43 3.98
CA GLU A 220 -8.97 -23.44 4.97
C GLU A 220 -8.26 -24.79 4.80
N SER A 221 -7.34 -24.93 3.84
CA SER A 221 -6.66 -26.22 3.62
C SER A 221 -5.76 -26.61 4.80
N THR A 222 -5.99 -27.82 5.31
CA THR A 222 -5.15 -28.39 6.38
C THR A 222 -3.85 -28.96 5.81
N VAL A 223 -2.85 -29.13 6.67
CA VAL A 223 -1.53 -29.68 6.30
C VAL A 223 -1.65 -31.01 5.56
N ASP A 224 -2.56 -31.88 6.00
CA ASP A 224 -2.79 -33.17 5.33
C ASP A 224 -3.33 -32.99 3.92
N GLN A 225 -4.30 -32.09 3.73
CA GLN A 225 -4.87 -31.80 2.42
C GLN A 225 -3.81 -31.22 1.48
N PHE A 226 -2.89 -30.40 2.01
CA PHE A 226 -1.76 -29.88 1.26
C PHE A 226 -0.79 -30.99 0.83
N ILE A 227 -0.39 -31.89 1.74
CA ILE A 227 0.52 -33.01 1.44
C ILE A 227 -0.12 -33.97 0.43
N ILE A 228 -1.42 -34.24 0.55
CA ILE A 228 -2.18 -35.07 -0.38
C ILE A 228 -2.27 -34.38 -1.75
N ALA A 229 -2.58 -33.09 -1.81
CA ALA A 229 -2.67 -32.36 -3.08
C ALA A 229 -1.32 -32.37 -3.84
N GLN A 230 -0.22 -32.21 -3.11
CA GLN A 230 1.14 -32.24 -3.69
C GLN A 230 1.54 -33.64 -4.19
N SER A 231 1.13 -34.71 -3.48
CA SER A 231 1.42 -36.09 -3.90
C SER A 231 0.48 -36.59 -5.00
N SER A 232 -0.78 -36.16 -5.00
CA SER A 232 -1.80 -36.54 -5.97
C SER A 232 -1.60 -35.87 -7.33
N GLY A 233 -1.00 -34.67 -7.38
CA GLY A 233 -0.62 -34.01 -8.64
C GLY A 233 0.35 -34.83 -9.52
N THR A 234 1.02 -35.83 -8.94
CA THR A 234 1.92 -36.74 -9.66
C THR A 234 1.24 -38.06 -10.08
N GLN A 235 0.08 -38.41 -9.50
CA GLN A 235 -0.57 -39.73 -9.70
C GLN A 235 -1.88 -39.70 -10.50
N ILE A 236 -2.58 -38.57 -10.61
CA ILE A 236 -3.93 -38.51 -11.22
C ILE A 236 -3.95 -38.80 -12.74
N ASN A 237 -2.81 -38.74 -13.44
CA ASN A 237 -2.74 -39.00 -14.89
C ASN A 237 -2.85 -40.49 -15.30
N PHE A 238 -2.93 -41.44 -14.36
CA PHE A 238 -3.03 -42.87 -14.68
C PHE A 238 -4.48 -43.39 -14.72
N LEU A 239 -5.43 -42.69 -14.09
CA LEU A 239 -6.79 -43.20 -13.85
C LEU A 239 -7.82 -42.88 -14.95
N GLN A 240 -7.43 -42.16 -16.01
CA GLN A 240 -8.33 -41.78 -17.12
C GLN A 240 -7.71 -42.09 -18.48
N ASN A 241 -7.34 -43.35 -18.72
CA ASN A 241 -6.80 -43.69 -20.03
C ASN A 241 -7.43 -44.97 -20.57
N ASP A 242 -8.10 -44.85 -21.73
CA ASP A 242 -8.56 -45.92 -22.63
C ASP A 242 -7.44 -46.92 -22.98
N SER A 243 -6.19 -46.66 -22.57
CA SER A 243 -5.02 -47.51 -22.74
C SER A 243 -5.00 -48.73 -21.83
N VAL A 244 -5.52 -48.65 -20.59
CA VAL A 244 -5.48 -49.78 -19.64
C VAL A 244 -6.42 -50.90 -20.07
N GLU A 245 -7.60 -50.52 -20.59
CA GLU A 245 -8.60 -51.47 -21.06
C GLU A 245 -8.11 -52.22 -22.32
N LYS A 246 -7.40 -51.53 -23.21
CA LYS A 246 -6.76 -52.12 -24.39
C LYS A 246 -5.59 -53.05 -24.04
N GLU A 247 -4.76 -52.71 -23.05
CA GLU A 247 -3.64 -53.55 -22.63
C GLU A 247 -4.12 -54.85 -21.96
N ILE A 248 -5.22 -54.80 -21.22
CA ILE A 248 -5.86 -55.99 -20.61
C ILE A 248 -6.47 -56.87 -21.71
N GLU A 249 -7.13 -56.28 -22.71
CA GLU A 249 -7.68 -57.02 -23.85
C GLU A 249 -6.58 -57.70 -24.68
N GLU A 250 -5.44 -57.05 -24.85
CA GLU A 250 -4.28 -57.60 -25.56
C GLU A 250 -3.64 -58.76 -24.78
N LYS A 251 -3.46 -58.65 -23.45
CA LYS A 251 -2.94 -59.75 -22.62
C LYS A 251 -3.87 -60.96 -22.57
N ILE A 252 -5.18 -60.75 -22.49
CA ILE A 252 -6.16 -61.85 -22.55
C ILE A 252 -6.12 -62.54 -23.92
N ALA A 253 -5.96 -61.79 -25.01
CA ALA A 253 -5.86 -62.36 -26.36
C ALA A 253 -4.58 -63.18 -26.57
N VAL A 254 -3.44 -62.74 -26.02
CA VAL A 254 -2.15 -63.43 -26.12
C VAL A 254 -2.10 -64.70 -25.26
N GLU A 255 -2.66 -64.67 -24.06
CA GLU A 255 -2.49 -65.76 -23.08
C GLU A 255 -3.48 -66.92 -23.27
N PHE A 256 -4.67 -66.67 -23.84
CA PHE A 256 -5.73 -67.66 -23.95
C PHE A 256 -6.20 -67.97 -25.39
N GLY A 257 -5.77 -67.19 -26.39
CA GLY A 257 -6.14 -67.37 -27.81
C GLY A 257 -7.63 -67.15 -28.12
N GLU A 258 -8.01 -67.27 -29.41
CA GLU A 258 -9.37 -66.97 -29.92
C GLU A 258 -10.49 -67.94 -29.47
N ASN A 259 -10.21 -68.94 -28.63
CA ASN A 259 -11.16 -70.01 -28.27
C ASN A 259 -11.97 -69.77 -26.98
N ILE A 260 -12.03 -68.54 -26.46
CA ILE A 260 -12.85 -68.20 -25.29
C ILE A 260 -14.21 -67.62 -25.72
N SER A 261 -15.30 -68.07 -25.09
CA SER A 261 -16.63 -67.47 -25.32
C SER A 261 -16.70 -66.02 -24.85
N THR A 262 -17.46 -65.18 -25.56
CA THR A 262 -17.56 -63.73 -25.29
C THR A 262 -17.93 -63.41 -23.83
N SER A 263 -18.79 -64.24 -23.20
CA SER A 263 -19.18 -64.09 -21.80
C SER A 263 -18.06 -64.40 -20.80
N GLN A 264 -17.15 -65.33 -21.12
CA GLN A 264 -15.98 -65.65 -20.28
C GLN A 264 -14.89 -64.59 -20.41
N LYS A 265 -14.72 -64.01 -21.60
CA LYS A 265 -13.79 -62.91 -21.85
C LYS A 265 -14.19 -61.65 -21.06
N GLU A 266 -15.48 -61.31 -21.06
CA GLU A 266 -16.01 -60.19 -20.26
C GLU A 266 -15.91 -60.45 -18.75
N ALA A 267 -16.21 -61.66 -18.29
CA ALA A 267 -16.05 -62.01 -16.87
C ALA A 267 -14.60 -61.94 -16.40
N LEU A 268 -13.64 -62.41 -17.21
CA LEU A 268 -12.21 -62.35 -16.91
C LEU A 268 -11.68 -60.90 -16.94
N LYS A 269 -12.13 -60.11 -17.91
CA LYS A 269 -11.84 -58.66 -17.99
C LYS A 269 -12.33 -57.93 -16.74
N ASN A 270 -13.57 -58.17 -16.33
CA ASN A 270 -14.15 -57.56 -15.13
C ASN A 270 -13.42 -58.00 -13.85
N GLN A 271 -13.02 -59.28 -13.75
CA GLN A 271 -12.26 -59.78 -12.62
C GLN A 271 -10.83 -59.21 -12.55
N MET A 272 -10.17 -59.01 -13.70
CA MET A 272 -8.86 -58.37 -13.77
C MET A 272 -8.94 -56.88 -13.45
N LEU A 273 -9.95 -56.18 -13.95
CA LEU A 273 -10.22 -54.78 -13.59
C LEU A 273 -10.50 -54.64 -12.10
N GLU A 274 -11.29 -55.53 -11.50
CA GLU A 274 -11.56 -55.51 -10.06
C GLU A 274 -10.29 -55.77 -9.24
N LYS A 275 -9.42 -56.71 -9.66
CA LYS A 275 -8.13 -56.96 -9.00
C LYS A 275 -7.16 -55.78 -9.13
N ILE A 276 -7.09 -55.15 -10.31
CA ILE A 276 -6.25 -53.98 -10.54
C ILE A 276 -6.76 -52.81 -9.69
N GLN A 277 -8.05 -52.52 -9.73
CA GLN A 277 -8.66 -51.48 -8.89
C GLN A 277 -8.44 -51.75 -7.40
N LYS A 278 -8.64 -52.98 -6.92
CA LYS A 278 -8.46 -53.30 -5.49
C LYS A 278 -7.00 -53.19 -5.04
N ASN A 279 -6.06 -53.64 -5.85
CA ASN A 279 -4.63 -53.54 -5.56
C ASN A 279 -4.12 -52.10 -5.67
N GLU A 280 -4.60 -51.32 -6.65
CA GLU A 280 -4.23 -49.90 -6.81
C GLU A 280 -4.87 -49.02 -5.74
N ILE A 281 -6.12 -49.27 -5.34
CA ILE A 281 -6.75 -48.58 -4.19
C ILE A 281 -5.96 -48.89 -2.91
N SER A 282 -5.54 -50.14 -2.70
CA SER A 282 -4.71 -50.51 -1.54
C SER A 282 -3.33 -49.83 -1.59
N PHE A 283 -2.67 -49.81 -2.76
CA PHE A 283 -1.36 -49.20 -2.95
C PHE A 283 -1.40 -47.67 -2.88
N SER A 284 -2.46 -47.04 -3.41
CA SER A 284 -2.72 -45.61 -3.32
C SER A 284 -2.98 -45.18 -1.88
N ASN A 285 -3.81 -45.92 -1.14
CA ASN A 285 -4.06 -45.66 0.29
C ASN A 285 -2.79 -45.82 1.13
N GLN A 286 -1.93 -46.81 0.81
CA GLN A 286 -0.66 -47.00 1.49
C GLN A 286 0.35 -45.90 1.13
N SER A 287 0.43 -45.50 -0.14
CA SER A 287 1.30 -44.42 -0.62
C SER A 287 0.91 -43.07 -0.04
N GLN A 288 -0.39 -42.78 0.05
CA GLN A 288 -0.91 -41.57 0.69
C GLN A 288 -0.58 -41.54 2.19
N LYS A 289 -0.73 -42.66 2.91
CA LYS A 289 -0.33 -42.77 4.32
C LYS A 289 1.15 -42.49 4.53
N ILE A 290 2.01 -43.08 3.69
CA ILE A 290 3.47 -42.86 3.75
C ILE A 290 3.82 -41.40 3.40
N ALA A 291 3.12 -40.79 2.44
CA ALA A 291 3.31 -39.38 2.09
C ALA A 291 2.90 -38.44 3.23
N LEU A 292 1.77 -38.70 3.89
CA LEU A 292 1.30 -37.96 5.06
C LEU A 292 2.28 -38.09 6.22
N GLU A 293 2.71 -39.31 6.55
CA GLU A 293 3.63 -39.56 7.65
C GLU A 293 4.99 -38.88 7.43
N ASN A 294 5.57 -39.04 6.24
CA ASN A 294 6.84 -38.39 5.90
C ASN A 294 6.71 -36.86 5.78
N GLY A 295 5.58 -36.36 5.27
CA GLY A 295 5.31 -34.93 5.15
C GLY A 295 5.16 -34.29 6.54
N ARG A 296 4.37 -34.89 7.42
CA ARG A 296 4.23 -34.46 8.81
C ARG A 296 5.56 -34.53 9.55
N LYS A 297 6.32 -35.61 9.41
CA LYS A 297 7.64 -35.76 10.04
C LYS A 297 8.61 -34.66 9.61
N LYS A 298 8.71 -34.36 8.31
CA LYS A 298 9.56 -33.27 7.82
C LYS A 298 9.13 -31.89 8.35
N LEU A 299 7.83 -31.63 8.45
CA LEU A 299 7.31 -30.39 9.03
C LEU A 299 7.55 -30.34 10.55
N SER A 300 7.42 -31.47 11.23
CA SER A 300 7.73 -31.63 12.65
C SER A 300 9.20 -31.37 12.95
N ASP A 301 10.10 -31.91 12.14
CA ASP A 301 11.54 -31.72 12.28
C ASP A 301 11.91 -30.22 12.08
N LEU A 302 11.23 -29.52 11.17
CA LEU A 302 11.44 -28.09 10.93
C LEU A 302 10.91 -27.22 12.07
N LEU A 303 9.78 -27.59 12.66
CA LEU A 303 9.12 -26.82 13.73
C LEU A 303 9.54 -27.26 15.14
N GLU A 304 10.28 -28.36 15.28
CA GLU A 304 10.62 -29.02 16.56
C GLU A 304 9.39 -29.37 17.42
N ARG A 305 8.25 -29.63 16.76
CA ARG A 305 7.01 -30.05 17.43
C ARG A 305 6.25 -31.06 16.60
N GLU A 306 5.48 -31.91 17.26
CA GLU A 306 4.66 -32.92 16.58
C GLU A 306 3.54 -32.27 15.76
N MET A 307 3.39 -32.70 14.51
CA MET A 307 2.41 -32.19 13.55
C MET A 307 1.20 -33.13 13.53
N LYS A 308 0.02 -32.57 13.83
CA LYS A 308 -1.23 -33.36 13.92
C LYS A 308 -1.93 -33.50 12.57
N GLY A 309 -1.71 -32.55 11.66
CA GLY A 309 -2.22 -32.60 10.27
C GLY A 309 -3.55 -31.89 10.04
N ASP A 310 -4.31 -31.60 11.10
CA ASP A 310 -5.53 -30.77 11.12
C ASP A 310 -5.24 -29.26 11.15
N GLU A 311 -3.96 -28.90 11.31
CA GLU A 311 -3.49 -27.53 11.39
C GLU A 311 -3.65 -26.82 10.04
N LYS A 312 -4.01 -25.53 10.09
CA LYS A 312 -4.09 -24.70 8.89
C LYS A 312 -2.71 -24.50 8.30
N THR A 313 -2.57 -24.82 7.01
CA THR A 313 -1.31 -24.72 6.27
C THR A 313 -0.70 -23.33 6.36
N SER A 314 -1.53 -22.28 6.30
CA SER A 314 -1.12 -20.87 6.46
C SER A 314 -0.45 -20.58 7.80
N PHE A 315 -0.95 -21.17 8.89
CA PHE A 315 -0.38 -21.00 10.23
C PHE A 315 0.99 -21.68 10.34
N VAL A 316 1.08 -22.90 9.84
CA VAL A 316 2.30 -23.73 9.85
C VAL A 316 3.42 -23.09 9.02
N PHE A 317 3.11 -22.60 7.82
CA PHE A 317 4.10 -21.87 7.01
C PHE A 317 4.51 -20.54 7.64
N SER A 318 3.58 -19.82 8.26
CA SER A 318 3.91 -18.59 8.99
C SER A 318 4.84 -18.87 10.18
N GLU A 319 4.60 -19.98 10.88
CA GLU A 319 5.44 -20.44 11.98
C GLU A 319 6.84 -20.84 11.50
N ILE A 320 6.96 -21.57 10.38
CA ILE A 320 8.25 -21.91 9.76
C ILE A 320 9.01 -20.65 9.34
N ILE A 321 8.32 -19.69 8.73
CA ILE A 321 8.93 -18.42 8.32
C ILE A 321 9.40 -17.65 9.55
N ASN A 322 8.57 -17.53 10.58
CA ASN A 322 8.93 -16.85 11.83
C ASN A 322 10.08 -17.53 12.55
N LYS A 323 10.11 -18.86 12.61
CA LYS A 323 11.19 -19.64 13.22
C LYS A 323 12.48 -19.47 12.43
N LYS A 324 12.45 -19.59 11.11
CA LYS A 324 13.65 -19.43 10.26
C LYS A 324 14.17 -17.99 10.25
N ILE A 325 13.28 -17.01 10.34
CA ILE A 325 13.64 -15.61 10.61
C ILE A 325 14.29 -15.54 12.00
N ASN A 326 13.66 -16.03 13.06
CA ASN A 326 14.24 -15.93 14.41
C ASN A 326 15.57 -16.68 14.56
N GLU A 327 15.74 -17.87 13.99
CA GLU A 327 16.97 -18.66 14.08
C GLU A 327 18.10 -18.07 13.25
N ASN A 328 17.83 -17.62 12.01
CA ASN A 328 18.84 -16.98 11.18
C ASN A 328 19.11 -15.53 11.60
N PHE A 329 18.15 -14.85 12.23
CA PHE A 329 18.36 -13.50 12.74
C PHE A 329 18.99 -13.56 14.14
N GLN A 330 18.38 -14.20 15.14
CA GLN A 330 18.90 -14.22 16.52
C GLN A 330 20.23 -14.97 16.68
N SER A 331 20.44 -16.10 15.99
CA SER A 331 21.70 -16.87 16.14
C SER A 331 22.89 -16.16 15.49
N ASN A 332 22.66 -15.39 14.42
CA ASN A 332 23.67 -14.53 13.80
C ASN A 332 23.86 -13.19 14.55
N ILE A 333 22.78 -12.61 15.11
CA ILE A 333 22.86 -11.43 16.00
C ILE A 333 23.77 -11.70 17.20
N SER A 334 23.72 -12.91 17.75
CA SER A 334 24.52 -13.31 18.92
C SER A 334 26.00 -13.51 18.60
N LYS A 335 26.32 -13.97 17.39
CA LYS A 335 27.69 -14.27 16.95
C LYS A 335 28.40 -13.07 16.33
N GLU A 336 27.67 -12.12 15.74
CA GLU A 336 28.22 -10.93 15.07
C GLU A 336 28.09 -9.62 15.87
N LYS A 337 27.97 -9.68 17.21
CA LYS A 337 27.92 -8.50 18.12
C LYS A 337 29.07 -7.48 17.96
N GLY A 338 30.07 -7.74 17.11
CA GLY A 338 31.17 -6.83 16.79
C GLY A 338 31.22 -6.30 15.34
N ASN A 339 30.34 -6.73 14.42
CA ASN A 339 30.43 -6.32 13.02
C ASN A 339 29.55 -5.09 12.70
N SER A 340 30.20 -3.99 12.32
CA SER A 340 29.66 -2.65 12.01
C SER A 340 28.59 -2.60 10.89
N THR A 341 28.38 -3.71 10.16
CA THR A 341 27.57 -3.76 8.94
C THR A 341 26.09 -4.10 9.17
N TRP A 342 25.72 -4.65 10.33
CA TRP A 342 24.35 -5.12 10.58
C TRP A 342 23.26 -4.03 10.49
N PRO A 343 23.44 -2.82 11.07
CA PRO A 343 22.46 -1.74 10.91
C PRO A 343 22.22 -1.36 9.45
N ILE A 344 23.22 -1.53 8.57
CA ILE A 344 23.11 -1.24 7.13
C ILE A 344 22.13 -2.22 6.48
N VAL A 345 22.27 -3.52 6.75
CA VAL A 345 21.41 -4.57 6.19
C VAL A 345 19.97 -4.39 6.63
N LEU A 346 19.73 -4.18 7.93
CA LEU A 346 18.38 -3.94 8.46
C LEU A 346 17.74 -2.67 7.88
N THR A 347 18.53 -1.61 7.71
CA THR A 347 18.06 -0.37 7.08
C THR A 347 17.66 -0.59 5.63
N PHE A 348 18.45 -1.39 4.89
CA PHE A 348 18.15 -1.70 3.50
C PHE A 348 16.87 -2.54 3.38
N ILE A 349 16.69 -3.55 4.23
CA ILE A 349 15.44 -4.34 4.30
C ILE A 349 14.25 -3.43 4.62
N LEU A 350 14.40 -2.53 5.61
CA LEU A 350 13.35 -1.58 5.97
C LEU A 350 13.03 -0.64 4.81
N PHE A 351 14.04 -0.10 4.12
CA PHE A 351 13.84 0.74 2.93
C PHE A 351 13.09 0.00 1.82
N LEU A 352 13.51 -1.23 1.50
CA LEU A 352 12.85 -2.10 0.53
C LEU A 352 11.44 -2.53 0.95
N THR A 353 11.10 -2.38 2.23
CA THR A 353 9.74 -2.63 2.73
C THR A 353 8.88 -1.37 2.63
N ILE A 354 9.38 -0.25 3.14
CA ILE A 354 8.63 1.01 3.24
C ILE A 354 8.40 1.62 1.86
N TRP A 355 9.38 1.61 0.96
CA TRP A 355 9.23 2.28 -0.33
C TRP A 355 8.14 1.62 -1.22
N PRO A 356 8.15 0.31 -1.47
CA PRO A 356 7.08 -0.34 -2.25
C PRO A 356 5.71 -0.22 -1.57
N LEU A 357 5.66 -0.39 -0.24
CA LEU A 357 4.43 -0.21 0.52
C LEU A 357 3.89 1.22 0.40
N GLY A 358 4.75 2.21 0.58
CA GLY A 358 4.40 3.62 0.45
C GLY A 358 3.92 3.94 -0.97
N SER A 359 4.52 3.32 -1.99
CA SER A 359 4.10 3.46 -3.38
C SER A 359 2.70 2.88 -3.61
N LEU A 360 2.38 1.72 -3.01
CA LEU A 360 1.05 1.11 -3.08
C LEU A 360 0.01 1.98 -2.35
N LEU A 361 0.34 2.49 -1.16
CA LEU A 361 -0.54 3.37 -0.40
C LEU A 361 -0.73 4.73 -1.09
N ALA A 362 0.27 5.23 -1.81
CA ALA A 362 0.27 6.57 -2.38
C ALA A 362 -0.89 6.85 -3.34
N ASP A 363 -1.37 5.84 -4.06
CA ASP A 363 -2.58 5.99 -4.89
C ASP A 363 -3.83 6.23 -4.05
N GLY A 364 -4.00 5.45 -2.97
CA GLY A 364 -5.06 5.67 -1.98
C GLY A 364 -4.93 7.02 -1.28
N LEU A 365 -3.71 7.45 -0.95
CA LEU A 365 -3.46 8.75 -0.33
C LEU A 365 -3.69 9.92 -1.30
N ALA A 366 -3.39 9.75 -2.59
CA ALA A 366 -3.71 10.74 -3.62
C ALA A 366 -5.23 10.90 -3.78
N PHE A 367 -5.97 9.78 -3.76
CA PHE A 367 -7.43 9.81 -3.71
C PHE A 367 -7.95 10.49 -2.43
N GLY A 368 -7.38 10.15 -1.26
CA GLY A 368 -7.71 10.80 0.01
C GLY A 368 -7.45 12.31 0.01
N THR A 369 -6.36 12.74 -0.64
CA THR A 369 -6.05 14.16 -0.87
C THR A 369 -7.12 14.84 -1.71
N GLY A 370 -7.55 14.21 -2.81
CA GLY A 370 -8.66 14.67 -3.63
C GLY A 370 -9.97 14.76 -2.86
N PHE A 371 -10.26 13.76 -2.02
CA PHE A 371 -11.45 13.73 -1.17
C PHE A 371 -11.48 14.87 -0.14
N ILE A 372 -10.37 15.09 0.58
CA ILE A 372 -10.29 16.21 1.54
C ILE A 372 -10.38 17.56 0.82
N PHE A 373 -9.74 17.71 -0.35
CA PHE A 373 -9.91 18.91 -1.16
C PHE A 373 -11.38 19.11 -1.57
N TRP A 374 -12.07 18.06 -1.98
CA TRP A 374 -13.50 18.12 -2.30
C TRP A 374 -14.34 18.57 -1.10
N LEU A 375 -14.02 18.12 0.13
CA LEU A 375 -14.65 18.64 1.34
C LEU A 375 -14.40 20.15 1.50
N THR A 376 -13.19 20.64 1.25
CA THR A 376 -12.91 22.10 1.34
C THR A 376 -13.72 22.92 0.32
N LEU A 377 -14.04 22.36 -0.85
CA LEU A 377 -14.96 22.98 -1.82
C LEU A 377 -16.40 22.94 -1.31
N LYS A 378 -16.85 21.80 -0.77
CA LYS A 378 -18.22 21.63 -0.24
C LYS A 378 -18.52 22.61 0.89
N PHE A 379 -17.55 22.86 1.77
CA PHE A 379 -17.65 23.84 2.86
C PHE A 379 -17.36 25.29 2.42
N LYS A 380 -17.18 25.56 1.12
CA LYS A 380 -16.88 26.89 0.56
C LYS A 380 -15.64 27.54 1.19
N LEU A 381 -14.68 26.74 1.64
CA LEU A 381 -13.39 27.22 2.13
C LEU A 381 -12.46 27.59 0.97
N VAL A 382 -12.66 26.93 -0.18
CA VAL A 382 -11.93 27.17 -1.43
C VAL A 382 -12.95 27.35 -2.56
N LYS A 383 -12.63 28.19 -3.54
CA LYS A 383 -13.43 28.40 -4.75
C LYS A 383 -12.55 28.16 -5.98
N ILE A 384 -13.06 27.37 -6.92
CA ILE A 384 -12.45 27.22 -8.25
C ILE A 384 -12.95 28.36 -9.12
N VAL A 385 -12.03 29.13 -9.68
CA VAL A 385 -12.31 30.23 -10.61
C VAL A 385 -11.85 29.80 -12.00
N LYS A 386 -12.73 29.94 -13.00
CA LYS A 386 -12.36 29.72 -14.40
C LYS A 386 -11.64 30.95 -14.92
N VAL A 387 -10.48 30.75 -15.53
CA VAL A 387 -9.67 31.80 -16.15
C VAL A 387 -9.46 31.42 -17.61
N MET A 388 -9.56 32.38 -18.53
CA MET A 388 -9.25 32.15 -19.95
C MET A 388 -7.73 32.10 -20.09
N VAL A 389 -7.21 31.01 -20.65
CA VAL A 389 -5.77 30.79 -20.87
C VAL A 389 -5.57 30.34 -22.31
N GLU A 390 -4.54 30.86 -22.97
CA GLU A 390 -4.13 30.41 -24.31
C GLU A 390 -3.62 28.97 -24.23
N ALA A 391 -4.16 28.08 -25.07
CA ALA A 391 -3.79 26.67 -25.11
C ALA A 391 -3.36 26.28 -26.52
N GLN A 392 -2.14 25.76 -26.64
CA GLN A 392 -1.62 25.22 -27.91
C GLN A 392 -2.26 23.85 -28.17
N ARG A 393 -2.68 23.61 -29.42
CA ARG A 393 -3.16 22.31 -29.90
C ARG A 393 -2.32 21.88 -31.10
N ILE A 394 -2.03 20.58 -31.17
CA ILE A 394 -1.46 19.96 -32.37
C ILE A 394 -2.65 19.57 -33.26
N GLU A 395 -2.62 19.96 -34.54
CA GLU A 395 -3.61 19.61 -35.56
C GLU A 395 -3.22 18.33 -36.32
#